data_AF-A0A2J0MMU4-F1
#
_entry.id   AF-A0A2J0MMU4-F1
#
_cell.length_a   1.000
_cell.length_b   1.000
_cell.length_c   1.000
_cell.angle_alpha   90.00
_cell.angle_beta   90.00
_cell.angle_gamma   90.00
#
_symmetry.space_group_name_H-M   'P 1'
#
loop_
_entity.id
_entity.type
_entity.pdbx_description
1 polymer ?
#
loop_
_entity_poly.entity_id
_entity_poly.type
_entity_poly.pdbx_seq_one_letter_code
_entity_poly.pdbx_strand_id
1 'polypeptide(L)'
;MRQKGLFKKALVLRKRGFSFREIHEKTGIAKSTTSLWLRDIDLSKKAKKRINNLRIRGRKKAAETNKKKREIESRVISEKVESYFDKISYPLVDPQIACALLYWCEGSKHKANATVSFINADPEMIKYFLYVFRNSFNLNEKKFRALVHLHEYHDVKKQLKFWSDIT
;
A
#
# COMPACT_ATOMS: atom_id res chain seq x y z
N MET A 1 19.56 25.58 -35.32
CA MET A 1 20.73 26.23 -34.67
C MET A 1 20.46 26.46 -33.20
N ARG A 2 21.42 26.20 -32.30
CA ARG A 2 21.28 26.56 -30.88
C ARG A 2 21.34 28.09 -30.76
N GLN A 3 20.32 28.72 -30.16
CA GLN A 3 20.40 30.13 -29.79
C GLN A 3 21.51 30.30 -28.74
N LYS A 4 22.69 30.80 -29.14
CA LYS A 4 23.92 30.81 -28.33
C LYS A 4 23.73 31.46 -26.95
N GLY A 5 22.91 32.51 -26.84
CA GLY A 5 22.61 33.18 -25.58
C GLY A 5 21.80 32.32 -24.59
N LEU A 6 20.76 31.62 -25.08
CA LEU A 6 19.91 30.75 -24.27
C LEU A 6 20.67 29.53 -23.75
N PHE A 7 21.56 28.93 -24.56
CA PHE A 7 22.40 27.82 -24.13
C PHE A 7 23.32 28.22 -22.97
N LYS A 8 24.00 29.38 -23.07
CA LYS A 8 24.91 29.86 -22.01
C LYS A 8 24.17 30.08 -20.69
N LYS A 9 22.97 30.66 -20.74
CA LYS A 9 22.11 30.85 -19.56
C LYS A 9 21.69 29.50 -18.94
N ALA A 10 21.28 28.55 -19.78
CA ALA A 10 20.86 27.22 -19.33
C ALA A 10 22.02 26.42 -18.72
N LEU A 11 23.23 26.54 -19.26
CA LEU A 11 24.46 25.93 -18.76
C LEU A 11 24.81 26.44 -17.34
N VAL A 12 24.75 27.75 -17.12
CA VAL A 12 24.99 28.35 -15.80
C VAL A 12 23.98 27.85 -14.78
N LEU A 13 22.69 27.81 -15.14
CA LEU A 13 21.64 27.27 -14.27
C LEU A 13 21.87 25.78 -13.98
N ARG A 14 22.24 24.98 -14.98
CA ARG A 14 22.51 23.56 -14.79
C ARG A 14 23.64 23.32 -13.80
N LYS A 15 24.78 24.02 -13.96
CA LYS A 15 25.94 23.92 -13.03
C LYS A 15 25.60 24.33 -11.60
N ARG A 16 24.65 25.24 -11.41
CA ARG A 16 24.11 25.63 -10.09
C ARG A 16 23.15 24.59 -9.49
N GLY A 17 22.87 23.50 -10.19
CA GLY A 17 22.02 22.40 -9.71
C GLY A 17 20.54 22.58 -9.99
N PHE A 18 20.17 23.38 -10.99
CA PHE A 18 18.78 23.45 -11.47
C PHE A 18 18.45 22.19 -12.31
N SER A 19 17.25 21.66 -12.13
CA SER A 19 16.70 20.55 -12.91
C SER A 19 16.25 21.03 -14.30
N PHE A 20 16.08 20.12 -15.26
CA PHE A 20 15.61 20.48 -16.60
C PHE A 20 14.24 21.18 -16.60
N ARG A 21 13.36 20.82 -15.65
CA ARG A 21 12.09 21.49 -15.44
C ARG A 21 12.28 22.94 -15.00
N GLU A 22 13.10 23.18 -13.98
CA GLU A 22 13.35 24.55 -13.50
C GLU A 22 14.07 25.41 -14.55
N ILE A 23 14.94 24.81 -15.38
CA ILE A 23 15.60 25.52 -16.49
C ILE A 23 14.57 25.88 -17.55
N HIS A 24 13.68 24.96 -17.92
CA HIS A 24 12.57 25.22 -18.84
C HIS A 24 11.71 26.39 -18.32
N GLU A 25 11.25 26.33 -17.06
CA GLU A 25 10.45 27.38 -16.42
C GLU A 25 11.16 28.76 -16.42
N LYS A 26 12.48 28.80 -16.33
CA LYS A 26 13.26 30.06 -16.30
C LYS A 26 13.72 30.59 -17.65
N THR A 27 13.73 29.75 -18.70
CA THR A 27 14.33 30.10 -19.99
C THR A 27 13.36 29.97 -21.17
N GLY A 28 12.19 29.34 -20.96
CA GLY A 28 11.23 29.04 -22.02
C GLY A 28 11.66 27.90 -22.97
N ILE A 29 12.90 27.42 -22.87
CA ILE A 29 13.42 26.34 -23.70
C ILE A 29 12.66 25.05 -23.38
N ALA A 30 12.15 24.35 -24.40
CA ALA A 30 11.49 23.06 -24.21
C ALA A 30 12.33 22.09 -23.34
N LYS A 31 11.67 21.35 -22.45
CA LYS A 31 12.33 20.42 -21.51
C LYS A 31 13.14 19.33 -22.22
N SER A 32 12.66 18.85 -23.37
CA SER A 32 13.38 17.89 -24.22
C SER A 32 14.70 18.48 -24.72
N THR A 33 14.68 19.73 -25.18
CA THR A 33 15.86 20.47 -25.65
C THR A 33 16.84 20.76 -24.52
N THR A 34 16.38 21.18 -23.34
CA THR A 34 17.28 21.39 -22.19
C THR A 34 17.94 20.09 -21.72
N SER A 35 17.21 18.98 -21.75
CA SER A 35 17.77 17.65 -21.48
C SER A 35 18.86 17.29 -22.49
N LEU A 36 18.56 17.39 -23.78
CA LEU A 36 19.50 17.06 -24.86
C LEU A 36 20.80 17.88 -24.77
N TRP A 37 20.69 19.16 -24.42
CA TRP A 37 21.85 20.06 -24.36
C TRP A 37 22.72 19.88 -23.12
N LEU A 38 22.15 19.40 -22.01
CA LEU A 38 22.72 19.58 -20.68
C LEU A 38 22.83 18.28 -19.86
N ARG A 39 22.45 17.13 -20.44
CA ARG A 39 22.50 15.82 -19.76
C ARG A 39 23.92 15.36 -19.45
N ASP A 40 24.87 15.65 -20.33
CA ASP A 40 26.26 15.17 -20.25
C ASP A 40 27.19 16.15 -19.48
N ILE A 41 26.63 17.17 -18.83
CA ILE A 41 27.39 18.13 -18.03
C ILE A 41 27.73 17.52 -16.68
N ASP A 42 29.02 17.48 -16.34
CA ASP A 42 29.42 17.10 -15.00
C ASP A 42 29.00 18.16 -13.96
N LEU A 43 28.40 17.65 -12.88
CA LEU A 43 27.82 18.45 -11.82
C LEU A 43 28.60 18.27 -10.53
N SER A 44 28.83 19.39 -9.84
CA SER A 44 29.41 19.39 -8.50
C SER A 44 28.55 18.57 -7.51
N LYS A 45 29.18 18.04 -6.46
CA LYS A 45 28.47 17.32 -5.38
C LYS A 45 27.30 18.14 -4.80
N LYS A 46 27.49 19.47 -4.65
CA LYS A 46 26.45 20.40 -4.17
C LYS A 46 25.25 20.46 -5.13
N ALA A 47 25.51 20.56 -6.44
CA ALA A 47 24.46 20.57 -7.47
C ALA A 47 23.69 19.24 -7.51
N LYS A 48 24.40 18.09 -7.47
CA LYS A 48 23.80 16.74 -7.40
C LYS A 48 22.91 16.60 -6.15
N LYS A 49 23.40 17.04 -4.98
CA LYS A 49 22.64 17.02 -3.71
C LYS A 49 21.35 17.83 -3.78
N ARG A 50 21.39 19.06 -4.34
CA ARG A 50 20.20 19.91 -4.51
C ARG A 50 19.11 19.21 -5.33
N ILE A 51 19.48 18.63 -6.48
CA ILE A 51 18.55 17.93 -7.36
C ILE A 51 17.95 16.71 -6.66
N ASN A 52 18.78 15.93 -5.94
CA ASN A 52 18.27 14.78 -5.20
C ASN A 52 17.28 15.19 -4.09
N ASN A 53 17.56 16.28 -3.37
CA ASN A 53 16.65 16.81 -2.34
C ASN A 53 15.32 17.28 -2.92
N LEU A 54 15.32 17.85 -4.13
CA LEU A 54 14.08 18.18 -4.85
C LEU A 54 13.30 16.92 -5.21
N ARG A 55 13.98 15.86 -5.68
CA ARG A 55 13.35 14.58 -6.01
C ARG A 55 12.73 13.91 -4.78
N ILE A 56 13.45 13.91 -3.64
CA ILE A 56 12.95 13.36 -2.37
C ILE A 56 11.70 14.13 -1.90
N ARG A 57 11.74 15.47 -1.90
CA ARG A 57 10.57 16.29 -1.56
C ARG A 57 9.39 16.03 -2.48
N GLY A 58 9.64 15.94 -3.80
CA GLY A 58 8.60 15.63 -4.78
C GLY A 58 7.94 14.28 -4.53
N ARG A 59 8.73 13.23 -4.24
CA ARG A 59 8.22 11.91 -3.87
C ARG A 59 7.39 11.94 -2.58
N LYS A 60 7.88 12.63 -1.55
CA LYS A 60 7.17 12.78 -0.27
C LYS A 60 5.82 13.46 -0.48
N LYS A 61 5.78 14.58 -1.21
CA LYS A 61 4.54 15.29 -1.54
C LYS A 61 3.57 14.42 -2.33
N ALA A 62 4.05 13.68 -3.34
CA ALA A 62 3.22 12.77 -4.11
C ALA A 62 2.64 11.64 -3.24
N ALA A 63 3.44 11.06 -2.34
CA ALA A 63 2.97 10.05 -1.39
C ALA A 63 1.88 10.61 -0.46
N GLU A 64 2.06 11.83 0.06
CA GLU A 64 1.05 12.50 0.89
C GLU A 64 -0.25 12.79 0.12
N THR A 65 -0.16 13.28 -1.12
CA THR A 65 -1.33 13.49 -1.98
C THR A 65 -2.07 12.19 -2.29
N ASN A 66 -1.34 11.14 -2.65
CA ASN A 66 -1.93 9.83 -2.92
C ASN A 66 -2.57 9.23 -1.67
N LYS A 67 -1.94 9.40 -0.50
CA LYS A 67 -2.51 8.96 0.79
C LYS A 67 -3.85 9.65 1.04
N LYS A 68 -3.91 10.98 0.94
CA LYS A 68 -5.16 11.74 1.12
C LYS A 68 -6.25 11.31 0.14
N LYS A 69 -5.89 11.10 -1.13
CA LYS A 69 -6.85 10.62 -2.15
C LYS A 69 -7.41 9.25 -1.78
N ARG A 70 -6.54 8.30 -1.37
CA ARG A 70 -6.96 6.96 -0.92
C ARG A 70 -7.84 7.01 0.33
N GLU A 71 -7.53 7.88 1.28
CA GLU A 71 -8.36 8.04 2.50
C GLU A 71 -9.78 8.49 2.17
N ILE A 72 -9.92 9.45 1.25
CA ILE A 72 -11.24 9.92 0.79
C ILE A 72 -11.97 8.80 0.04
N GLU A 73 -11.31 8.14 -0.91
CA GLU A 73 -11.90 7.04 -1.67
C GLU A 73 -12.33 5.89 -0.76
N SER A 74 -11.48 5.50 0.19
CA SER A 74 -11.77 4.45 1.16
C SER A 74 -12.99 4.80 2.00
N ARG A 75 -13.10 6.05 2.48
CA ARG A 75 -14.25 6.50 3.26
C ARG A 75 -15.55 6.42 2.46
N VAL A 76 -15.54 6.89 1.21
CA VAL A 76 -16.72 6.82 0.33
C VAL A 76 -17.12 5.38 0.05
N ILE A 77 -16.15 4.47 -0.12
CA ILE A 77 -16.43 3.04 -0.31
C ILE A 77 -17.02 2.44 0.97
N SER A 78 -16.42 2.70 2.13
CA SER A 78 -16.92 2.21 3.42
C SER A 78 -18.36 2.68 3.68
N GLU A 79 -18.65 3.97 3.53
CA GLU A 79 -20.01 4.52 3.71
C GLU A 79 -21.03 3.88 2.74
N LYS A 80 -20.63 3.61 1.49
CA LYS A 80 -21.50 2.91 0.52
C LYS A 80 -21.75 1.46 0.91
N VAL A 81 -20.73 0.76 1.40
CA VAL A 81 -20.81 -0.63 1.82
C VAL A 81 -21.70 -0.74 3.06
N GLU A 82 -21.47 0.10 4.08
CA GLU A 82 -22.30 0.17 5.29
C GLU A 82 -23.76 0.44 4.93
N SER A 83 -24.04 1.47 4.11
CA SER A 83 -25.41 1.78 3.69
C SER A 83 -26.07 0.67 2.86
N TYR A 84 -25.29 -0.11 2.11
CA TYR A 84 -25.80 -1.27 1.38
C TYR A 84 -26.23 -2.37 2.35
N PHE A 85 -25.40 -2.68 3.36
CA PHE A 85 -25.67 -3.75 4.31
C PHE A 85 -26.70 -3.37 5.39
N ASP A 86 -26.81 -2.10 5.79
CA ASP A 86 -27.85 -1.62 6.73
C ASP A 86 -29.28 -1.85 6.21
N LYS A 87 -29.43 -1.91 4.88
CA LYS A 87 -30.73 -2.11 4.22
C LYS A 87 -31.12 -3.58 4.15
N ILE A 88 -30.28 -4.48 4.63
CA ILE A 88 -30.52 -5.92 4.53
C ILE A 88 -30.71 -6.53 5.92
N SER A 89 -31.81 -7.26 6.11
CA SER A 89 -32.10 -7.97 7.37
C SER A 89 -31.40 -9.33 7.39
N TYR A 90 -30.83 -9.70 8.55
CA TYR A 90 -30.10 -10.96 8.76
C TYR A 90 -31.00 -12.18 8.99
N PRO A 91 -30.53 -13.42 8.68
CA PRO A 91 -29.24 -13.74 8.06
C PRO A 91 -29.38 -13.91 6.55
N LEU A 92 -28.61 -13.11 5.79
CA LEU A 92 -28.54 -13.15 4.33
C LEU A 92 -28.04 -14.48 3.74
N VAL A 93 -27.22 -15.23 4.50
CA VAL A 93 -26.53 -16.43 4.04
C VAL A 93 -26.45 -17.45 5.18
N ASP A 94 -26.71 -18.71 4.87
CA ASP A 94 -26.51 -19.84 5.79
C ASP A 94 -25.05 -19.88 6.29
N PRO A 95 -24.79 -20.00 7.60
CA PRO A 95 -23.44 -20.04 8.15
C PRO A 95 -22.54 -21.10 7.50
N GLN A 96 -23.08 -22.26 7.11
CA GLN A 96 -22.33 -23.33 6.43
C GLN A 96 -21.88 -22.88 5.04
N ILE A 97 -22.74 -22.16 4.30
CA ILE A 97 -22.38 -21.59 2.98
C ILE A 97 -21.29 -20.53 3.15
N ALA A 98 -21.46 -19.61 4.10
CA ALA A 98 -20.46 -18.59 4.39
C ALA A 98 -19.11 -19.22 4.80
N CYS A 99 -19.15 -20.24 5.67
CA CYS A 99 -17.96 -20.99 6.09
C CYS A 99 -17.27 -21.68 4.92
N ALA A 100 -18.03 -22.34 4.04
CA ALA A 100 -17.50 -23.02 2.86
C ALA A 100 -16.84 -22.04 1.87
N LEU A 101 -17.47 -20.88 1.63
CA LEU A 101 -16.91 -19.84 0.74
C LEU A 101 -15.62 -19.24 1.31
N LEU A 102 -15.61 -18.91 2.60
CA LEU A 102 -14.40 -18.41 3.26
C LEU A 102 -13.27 -19.44 3.20
N TYR A 103 -13.57 -20.69 3.54
CA TYR A 103 -12.58 -21.77 3.47
C TYR A 103 -12.09 -22.03 2.05
N TRP A 104 -12.94 -21.87 1.03
CA TRP A 104 -12.52 -22.02 -0.36
C TRP A 104 -11.52 -20.92 -0.78
N CYS A 105 -11.73 -19.68 -0.34
CA CYS A 105 -10.86 -18.56 -0.67
C CYS A 105 -9.54 -18.58 0.11
N GLU A 106 -9.58 -18.84 1.42
CA GLU A 106 -8.47 -18.60 2.35
C GLU A 106 -8.01 -19.86 3.12
N GLY A 107 -8.70 -21.00 2.93
CA GLY A 107 -8.35 -22.27 3.54
C GLY A 107 -7.17 -22.97 2.87
N SER A 108 -6.51 -23.86 3.62
CA SER A 108 -5.40 -24.63 3.09
C SER A 108 -5.81 -25.61 1.98
N LYS A 109 -5.06 -25.59 0.88
CA LYS A 109 -5.22 -26.55 -0.24
C LYS A 109 -4.57 -27.91 0.01
N HIS A 110 -3.62 -27.99 0.96
CA HIS A 110 -2.85 -29.20 1.22
C HIS A 110 -3.61 -30.18 2.11
N LYS A 111 -3.87 -31.38 1.57
CA LYS A 111 -4.55 -32.48 2.27
C LYS A 111 -3.60 -33.38 3.08
N ALA A 112 -2.29 -33.05 3.12
CA ALA A 112 -1.27 -33.91 3.72
C ALA A 112 -1.49 -34.16 5.21
N ASN A 113 -2.12 -33.21 5.91
CA ASN A 113 -2.59 -33.37 7.28
C ASN A 113 -4.10 -33.20 7.28
N ALA A 114 -4.83 -34.09 7.96
CA ALA A 114 -6.30 -34.06 8.09
C ALA A 114 -6.79 -32.91 9.00
N THR A 115 -6.22 -31.72 8.83
CA THR A 115 -6.48 -30.53 9.64
C THR A 115 -7.10 -29.44 8.79
N VAL A 116 -8.18 -28.85 9.28
CA VAL A 116 -8.74 -27.62 8.71
C VAL A 116 -7.85 -26.46 9.17
N SER A 117 -7.23 -25.76 8.22
CA SER A 117 -6.45 -24.54 8.53
C SER A 117 -6.90 -23.38 7.67
N PHE A 118 -6.99 -22.22 8.31
CA PHE A 118 -7.48 -20.96 7.75
C PHE A 118 -6.52 -19.87 8.20
N ILE A 119 -5.95 -19.11 7.26
CA ILE A 119 -4.87 -18.17 7.53
C ILE A 119 -5.24 -16.83 6.90
N ASN A 120 -5.32 -15.78 7.71
CA ASN A 120 -5.55 -14.42 7.22
C ASN A 120 -4.93 -13.39 8.17
N ALA A 121 -4.61 -12.21 7.65
CA ALA A 121 -4.08 -11.09 8.43
C ALA A 121 -5.18 -10.13 8.93
N ASP A 122 -6.40 -10.22 8.39
CA ASP A 122 -7.55 -9.43 8.80
C ASP A 122 -8.22 -10.05 10.05
N PRO A 123 -8.22 -9.34 11.20
CA PRO A 123 -8.80 -9.84 12.43
C PRO A 123 -10.32 -10.06 12.35
N GLU A 124 -11.05 -9.26 11.59
CA GLU A 124 -12.51 -9.42 11.45
C GLU A 124 -12.86 -10.63 10.60
N MET A 125 -12.03 -10.94 9.59
CA MET A 125 -12.18 -12.17 8.81
C MET A 125 -11.94 -13.42 9.64
N ILE A 126 -10.91 -13.42 10.51
CA ILE A 126 -10.65 -14.52 11.44
C ILE A 126 -11.81 -14.70 12.41
N LYS A 127 -12.29 -13.61 13.04
CA LYS A 127 -13.45 -13.66 13.95
C LYS A 127 -14.68 -14.22 13.26
N TYR A 128 -14.99 -13.72 12.08
CA TYR A 128 -16.17 -14.14 11.33
C TYR A 128 -16.06 -15.60 10.91
N PHE A 129 -14.90 -16.06 10.44
CA PHE A 129 -14.66 -17.48 10.14
C PHE A 129 -14.89 -18.36 11.37
N LEU A 130 -14.33 -18.01 12.52
CA LEU A 130 -14.55 -18.77 13.77
C LEU A 130 -16.03 -18.78 14.18
N TYR A 131 -16.72 -17.65 14.05
CA TYR A 131 -18.15 -17.55 14.32
C TYR A 131 -18.95 -18.49 13.41
N VAL A 132 -18.79 -18.42 12.09
CA VAL A 132 -19.56 -19.27 11.18
C VAL A 132 -19.18 -20.74 11.36
N PHE A 133 -17.89 -21.06 11.55
CA PHE A 133 -17.43 -22.43 11.74
C PHE A 133 -18.05 -23.10 12.99
N ARG A 134 -18.10 -22.38 14.12
CA ARG A 134 -18.74 -22.83 15.37
C ARG A 134 -20.26 -23.00 15.24
N ASN A 135 -20.91 -22.16 14.45
CA ASN A 135 -22.36 -22.26 14.20
C ASN A 135 -22.73 -23.30 13.15
N SER A 136 -21.77 -23.69 12.29
CA SER A 136 -21.99 -24.64 11.20
C SER A 136 -21.83 -26.11 11.60
N PHE A 137 -20.96 -26.39 12.59
CA PHE A 137 -20.55 -27.77 12.93
C PHE A 137 -20.43 -27.97 14.44
N ASN A 138 -20.58 -29.21 14.90
CA ASN A 138 -20.29 -29.58 16.28
C ASN A 138 -18.78 -29.80 16.47
N LEU A 139 -18.09 -28.82 17.07
CA LEU A 139 -16.64 -28.77 17.15
C LEU A 139 -16.13 -29.02 18.58
N ASN A 140 -14.95 -29.62 18.68
CA ASN A 140 -14.23 -29.72 19.94
C ASN A 140 -13.26 -28.55 20.09
N GLU A 141 -13.62 -27.55 20.90
CA GLU A 141 -12.80 -26.36 21.18
C GLU A 141 -11.37 -26.69 21.61
N LYS A 142 -11.14 -27.82 22.30
CA LYS A 142 -9.80 -28.25 22.73
C LYS A 142 -8.86 -28.57 21.57
N LYS A 143 -9.38 -28.75 20.35
CA LYS A 143 -8.59 -29.02 19.14
C LYS A 143 -8.15 -27.75 18.41
N PHE A 144 -8.68 -26.58 18.76
CA PHE A 144 -8.29 -25.33 18.10
C PHE A 144 -6.85 -24.95 18.46
N ARG A 145 -6.12 -24.47 17.47
CA ARG A 145 -4.74 -23.97 17.61
C ARG A 145 -4.63 -22.68 16.80
N ALA A 146 -4.21 -21.61 17.45
CA ALA A 146 -3.85 -20.37 16.78
C ALA A 146 -2.32 -20.35 16.56
N LEU A 147 -1.90 -20.08 15.33
CA LEU A 147 -0.50 -19.90 14.97
C LEU A 147 -0.31 -18.50 14.41
N VAL A 148 0.62 -17.75 14.97
CA VAL A 148 0.95 -16.39 14.50
C VAL A 148 2.29 -16.44 13.78
N HIS A 149 2.28 -16.13 12.48
CA HIS A 149 3.51 -15.97 11.72
C HIS A 149 4.15 -14.62 12.02
N LEU A 150 5.36 -14.64 12.59
CA LEU A 150 6.09 -13.45 13.01
C LEU A 150 7.38 -13.28 12.20
N HIS A 151 7.73 -12.04 11.90
CA HIS A 151 8.99 -11.64 11.27
C HIS A 151 9.88 -10.95 12.31
N GLU A 152 11.18 -10.83 12.00
CA GLU A 152 12.20 -10.31 12.92
C GLU A 152 11.90 -8.91 13.48
N TYR A 153 11.16 -8.08 12.73
CA TYR A 153 10.80 -6.72 13.12
C TYR A 153 9.53 -6.62 13.98
N HIS A 154 8.87 -7.75 14.28
CA HIS A 154 7.65 -7.77 15.10
C HIS A 154 7.97 -7.86 16.60
N ASP A 155 7.25 -7.07 17.39
CA ASP A 155 7.19 -7.29 18.85
C ASP A 155 6.31 -8.51 19.14
N VAL A 156 6.96 -9.62 19.48
CA VAL A 156 6.32 -10.92 19.74
C VAL A 156 5.22 -10.80 20.80
N LYS A 157 5.48 -10.11 21.92
CA LYS A 157 4.51 -10.01 23.03
C LYS A 157 3.26 -9.25 22.59
N LYS A 158 3.47 -8.14 21.87
CA LYS A 158 2.37 -7.32 21.36
C LYS A 158 1.50 -8.08 20.36
N GLN A 159 2.12 -8.82 19.44
CA GLN A 159 1.39 -9.60 18.43
C GLN A 159 0.60 -10.75 19.06
N LEU A 160 1.23 -11.51 19.96
CA LEU A 160 0.54 -12.62 20.64
C LEU A 160 -0.62 -12.11 21.49
N LYS A 161 -0.45 -10.98 22.20
CA LYS A 161 -1.53 -10.40 23.00
C LYS A 161 -2.70 -9.95 22.13
N PHE A 162 -2.42 -9.26 21.03
CA PHE A 162 -3.45 -8.83 20.08
C PHE A 162 -4.28 -10.01 19.56
N TRP A 163 -3.61 -11.07 19.07
CA TRP A 163 -4.32 -12.22 18.51
C TRP A 163 -5.03 -13.06 19.58
N SER A 164 -4.52 -13.14 20.81
CA SER A 164 -5.21 -13.83 21.91
C SER A 164 -6.52 -13.18 22.34
N ASP A 165 -6.70 -11.89 22.07
CA ASP A 165 -7.96 -11.19 22.37
C ASP A 165 -9.02 -11.42 21.26
N ILE A 166 -8.62 -11.98 20.11
CA ILE A 166 -9.44 -12.21 18.92
C ILE A 166 -9.84 -13.69 18.78
N THR A 167 -8.88 -14.60 18.96
CA THR A 167 -9.01 -16.05 18.73
C THR A 167 -9.18 -16.82 20.02
#